data_AF-A0A954FXV6-F1
#
_entry.id   AF-A0A954FXV6-F1
#
_cell.length_a   1.000
_cell.length_b   1.000
_cell.length_c   1.000
_cell.angle_alpha   90.00
_cell.angle_beta   90.00
_cell.angle_gamma   90.00
#
_symmetry.space_group_name_H-M   'P 1'
#
loop_
_entity.id
_entity.type
_entity.pdbx_description
1 polymer ?
#
loop_
_entity_poly.entity_id
_entity_poly.type
_entity_poly.pdbx_seq_one_letter_code
_entity_poly.pdbx_strand_id
1 'polypeptide(L)'
;MKPRSSKHDQRRARSAVERSSPSPALWPLILRALGLGMGTVLCVMVLLGATDPEENREAANRRKIEEMTPAERAQLKRNYEKFQKLPEAEKQRYREIHQAIHNQPELDRVMRSYCNWVKTLSPWEQEDLRNATPEERLELIRKFRSAHQGAGRRRGNRDYREISKILGIDFWENRWRFMWLQPPSPVLFKKVIHVVEQSLPSPVTSPRPENQMTDLEQSLAVLQAAVRLKNQKEDVDGAAWPRPEVVDQIQTLMKENQYSIFERGEKRGSRAEDLRPDSRRKQALIFLARGLMDQLFSSVRQELMQINPPDEELHQYFEKKMDPKFKDYLMKLPPEEMQEKLKFMYLSQHLPPELKKKIHQQLEDVKNLIFQQLFRGIDPRSYFLDGPLGRGIKDRAQEMKDRPLNGVRGPGNRGPGLGNRLNRDRRQEEGVPPGGPGPRPEKPDA
;
A
#
# COMPACT_ATOMS: atom_id res chain seq x y z
N MET A 1 -1.67 22.13 68.40
CA MET A 1 -1.46 20.68 68.51
C MET A 1 -2.79 19.94 68.35
N LYS A 2 -3.02 19.32 67.19
CA LYS A 2 -4.04 18.30 66.86
C LYS A 2 -3.49 17.55 65.63
N PRO A 3 -3.34 16.21 65.64
CA PRO A 3 -2.73 15.50 64.52
C PRO A 3 -3.75 15.11 63.45
N ARG A 4 -3.33 15.15 62.18
CA ARG A 4 -4.08 14.69 61.01
C ARG A 4 -3.82 13.20 60.75
N SER A 5 -4.92 12.54 60.43
CA SER A 5 -5.10 11.11 60.16
C SER A 5 -4.30 10.61 58.95
N SER A 6 -3.62 9.48 59.14
CA SER A 6 -3.11 8.60 58.09
C SER A 6 -4.20 7.60 57.68
N LYS A 7 -4.35 7.35 56.37
CA LYS A 7 -5.18 6.26 55.85
C LYS A 7 -4.27 5.11 55.43
N HIS A 8 -4.65 3.95 55.94
CA HIS A 8 -4.06 2.64 55.74
C HIS A 8 -4.13 2.16 54.28
N ASP A 9 -2.98 1.66 53.83
CA ASP A 9 -2.85 0.58 52.85
C ASP A 9 -3.49 -0.70 53.39
N GLN A 10 -4.36 -1.32 52.60
CA GLN A 10 -4.68 -2.75 52.68
C GLN A 10 -5.42 -3.16 51.40
N ARG A 11 -4.76 -3.91 50.51
CA ARG A 11 -5.43 -5.00 49.80
C ARG A 11 -4.49 -6.03 49.19
N ARG A 12 -4.55 -7.19 49.86
CA ARG A 12 -4.68 -8.56 49.34
C ARG A 12 -3.47 -9.25 48.71
N ALA A 13 -2.99 -10.18 49.53
CA ALA A 13 -2.25 -11.37 49.24
C ALA A 13 -2.85 -12.30 48.18
N ARG A 14 -1.91 -12.98 47.48
CA ARG A 14 -1.80 -14.41 47.20
C ARG A 14 -2.99 -15.14 46.56
N SER A 15 -2.74 -15.64 45.35
CA SER A 15 -3.12 -17.00 44.95
C SER A 15 -1.92 -17.61 44.23
N ALA A 16 -1.33 -18.64 44.85
CA ALA A 16 -0.34 -19.49 44.22
C ALA A 16 -1.08 -20.54 43.37
N VAL A 17 -0.67 -20.69 42.12
CA VAL A 17 -1.02 -21.83 41.28
C VAL A 17 0.29 -22.36 40.71
N GLU A 18 0.68 -23.54 41.17
CA GLU A 18 1.71 -24.38 40.58
C GLU A 18 1.28 -24.78 39.16
N ARG A 19 2.11 -24.47 38.17
CA ARG A 19 2.12 -25.17 36.88
C ARG A 19 3.57 -25.36 36.43
N SER A 20 3.98 -26.62 36.45
CA SER A 20 4.83 -27.29 35.46
C SER A 20 5.89 -26.45 34.74
N SER A 21 7.14 -26.73 35.06
CA SER A 21 8.36 -26.35 34.34
C SER A 21 8.25 -26.49 32.81
N PRO A 22 8.61 -25.45 32.03
CA PRO A 22 9.03 -25.62 30.65
C PRO A 22 10.56 -25.78 30.56
N SER A 23 10.97 -26.68 29.69
CA SER A 23 12.35 -26.97 29.27
C SER A 23 13.20 -25.71 29.04
N PRO A 24 14.52 -25.73 29.32
CA PRO A 24 15.36 -24.57 29.10
C PRO A 24 15.46 -24.25 27.62
N ALA A 25 14.99 -23.05 27.25
CA ALA A 25 15.11 -22.48 25.92
C ALA A 25 16.59 -22.30 25.56
N LEU A 26 17.04 -22.97 24.49
CA LEU A 26 18.38 -22.87 23.88
C LEU A 26 18.65 -21.52 23.17
N TRP A 27 17.80 -20.51 23.38
CA TRP A 27 17.86 -19.23 22.68
C TRP A 27 18.92 -18.20 23.16
N PRO A 28 19.44 -18.20 24.41
CA PRO A 28 20.29 -17.09 24.85
C PRO A 28 21.78 -17.22 24.45
N LEU A 29 22.18 -18.28 23.73
CA LEU A 29 23.59 -18.51 23.34
C LEU A 29 23.92 -18.25 21.86
N ILE A 30 22.93 -17.91 21.03
CA ILE A 30 23.08 -17.81 19.57
C ILE A 30 23.84 -16.53 19.11
N LEU A 31 24.19 -15.60 20.01
CA LEU A 31 24.23 -14.17 19.66
C LEU A 31 25.49 -13.39 20.07
N ARG A 32 26.66 -14.04 20.10
CA ARG A 32 27.94 -13.31 20.15
C ARG A 32 28.87 -13.77 19.03
N ALA A 33 29.31 -12.78 18.24
CA ALA A 33 30.28 -12.82 17.14
C ALA A 33 29.82 -13.47 15.82
N LEU A 34 29.57 -12.63 14.81
CA LEU A 34 29.65 -12.96 13.37
C LEU A 34 29.95 -11.67 12.60
N GLY A 35 31.22 -11.31 12.54
CA GLY A 35 31.76 -10.47 11.48
C GLY A 35 32.46 -11.38 10.48
N LEU A 36 32.07 -11.28 9.21
CA LEU A 36 32.56 -11.98 7.99
C LEU A 36 31.59 -12.99 7.38
N GLY A 37 30.93 -12.55 6.30
CA GLY A 37 30.69 -13.42 5.14
C GLY A 37 29.36 -14.17 5.05
N MET A 38 28.21 -13.53 5.25
CA MET A 38 26.93 -14.10 4.83
C MET A 38 26.27 -13.30 3.69
N GLY A 39 26.82 -13.48 2.48
CA GLY A 39 26.08 -13.29 1.24
C GLY A 39 25.64 -14.61 0.59
N THR A 40 26.03 -15.77 1.13
CA THR A 40 25.99 -17.03 0.38
C THR A 40 25.85 -18.27 1.29
N VAL A 41 24.72 -18.44 1.99
CA VAL A 41 24.50 -19.62 2.86
C VAL A 41 23.47 -20.63 2.32
N LEU A 42 22.82 -20.37 1.18
CA LEU A 42 21.78 -21.27 0.66
C LEU A 42 22.24 -22.47 -0.20
N CYS A 43 23.54 -22.76 -0.31
CA CYS A 43 23.99 -23.97 -1.06
C CYS A 43 24.70 -25.04 -0.21
N VAL A 44 25.09 -24.80 1.04
CA VAL A 44 25.83 -25.82 1.84
C VAL A 44 24.87 -26.79 2.58
N MET A 45 23.66 -27.01 2.04
CA MET A 45 22.68 -27.95 2.61
C MET A 45 22.78 -29.38 2.04
N VAL A 46 23.78 -29.67 1.21
CA VAL A 46 23.85 -30.95 0.47
C VAL A 46 24.94 -31.89 0.98
N LEU A 47 25.79 -31.51 1.96
CA LEU A 47 27.03 -32.28 2.19
C LEU A 47 27.37 -32.73 3.61
N LEU A 48 26.62 -32.47 4.68
CA LEU A 48 27.12 -32.82 6.02
C LEU A 48 26.05 -33.31 7.00
N GLY A 49 26.06 -34.63 7.24
CA GLY A 49 25.45 -35.28 8.41
C GLY A 49 25.42 -36.82 8.33
N ALA A 50 26.48 -37.48 8.81
CA ALA A 50 26.51 -38.90 9.21
C ALA A 50 25.48 -39.13 10.35
N THR A 51 24.72 -40.23 10.47
CA THR A 51 25.06 -41.67 10.41
C THR A 51 23.85 -42.48 9.88
N ASP A 52 24.09 -43.40 8.91
CA ASP A 52 23.20 -44.43 8.31
C ASP A 52 21.70 -44.14 8.22
N PRO A 53 21.22 -43.62 7.07
CA PRO A 53 21.14 -44.34 5.79
C PRO A 53 21.81 -43.54 4.65
N GLU A 54 23.11 -43.71 4.46
CA GLU A 54 23.93 -42.79 3.65
C GLU A 54 23.85 -43.02 2.13
N GLU A 55 23.78 -44.27 1.66
CA GLU A 55 23.97 -44.57 0.23
C GLU A 55 22.88 -43.93 -0.66
N ASN A 56 21.63 -43.95 -0.20
CA ASN A 56 20.51 -43.31 -0.91
C ASN A 56 20.58 -41.78 -0.86
N ARG A 57 21.14 -41.20 0.20
CA ARG A 57 21.27 -39.74 0.35
C ARG A 57 22.43 -39.19 -0.47
N GLU A 58 23.58 -39.87 -0.47
CA GLU A 58 24.70 -39.50 -1.33
C GLU A 58 24.32 -39.56 -2.80
N ALA A 59 23.64 -40.63 -3.23
CA ALA A 59 23.15 -40.76 -4.60
C ALA A 59 22.17 -39.62 -4.95
N ALA A 60 21.23 -39.28 -4.05
CA ALA A 60 20.32 -38.16 -4.25
C ALA A 60 21.05 -36.81 -4.32
N ASN A 61 22.08 -36.60 -3.49
CA ASN A 61 22.90 -35.39 -3.48
C ASN A 61 23.74 -35.26 -4.75
N ARG A 62 24.33 -36.36 -5.25
CA ARG A 62 25.06 -36.40 -6.52
C ARG A 62 24.14 -36.04 -7.69
N ARG A 63 22.96 -36.67 -7.77
CA ARG A 63 21.93 -36.34 -8.78
C ARG A 63 21.55 -34.86 -8.73
N LYS A 64 21.33 -34.31 -7.53
CA LYS A 64 21.00 -32.89 -7.36
C LYS A 64 22.13 -31.97 -7.84
N ILE A 65 23.39 -32.32 -7.59
CA ILE A 65 24.55 -31.55 -8.08
C ILE A 65 24.69 -31.68 -9.60
N GLU A 66 24.41 -32.85 -10.17
CA GLU A 66 24.39 -33.09 -11.61
C GLU A 66 23.26 -32.33 -12.32
N GLU A 67 22.10 -32.18 -11.67
CA GLU A 67 20.97 -31.39 -12.17
C GLU A 67 21.20 -29.86 -12.06
N MET A 68 22.11 -29.40 -11.18
CA MET A 68 22.44 -27.98 -11.08
C MET A 68 23.12 -27.46 -12.34
N THR A 69 22.80 -26.22 -12.70
CA THR A 69 23.46 -25.49 -13.80
C THR A 69 24.96 -25.27 -13.49
N PRO A 70 25.82 -25.05 -14.49
CA PRO A 70 27.24 -24.77 -14.26
C PRO A 70 27.49 -23.59 -13.32
N ALA A 71 26.64 -22.55 -13.39
CA ALA A 71 26.71 -21.39 -12.50
C ALA A 71 26.36 -21.75 -11.04
N GLU A 72 25.32 -22.56 -10.83
CA GLU A 72 24.93 -23.03 -9.49
C GLU A 72 25.99 -23.96 -8.90
N ARG A 73 26.59 -24.87 -9.68
CA ARG A 73 27.70 -25.72 -9.23
C ARG A 73 28.92 -24.89 -8.84
N ALA A 74 29.28 -23.88 -9.63
CA ALA A 74 30.38 -22.98 -9.31
C ALA A 74 30.10 -22.20 -8.00
N GLN A 75 28.86 -21.76 -7.80
CA GLN A 75 28.45 -21.09 -6.57
C GLN A 75 28.47 -22.04 -5.37
N LEU A 76 27.98 -23.27 -5.53
CA LEU A 76 28.02 -24.32 -4.52
C LEU A 76 29.48 -24.61 -4.09
N LYS A 77 30.39 -24.75 -5.07
CA LYS A 77 31.82 -24.96 -4.82
C LYS A 77 32.43 -23.81 -4.00
N ARG A 78 32.19 -22.56 -4.39
CA ARG A 78 32.67 -21.38 -3.64
C ARG A 78 32.13 -21.34 -2.21
N ASN A 79 30.85 -21.70 -2.02
CA ASN A 79 30.22 -21.71 -0.70
C ASN A 79 30.80 -22.83 0.17
N TYR A 80 31.06 -24.00 -0.42
CA TYR A 80 31.70 -25.12 0.26
C TYR A 80 33.14 -24.79 0.67
N GLU A 81 33.94 -24.20 -0.21
CA GLU A 81 35.30 -23.75 0.10
C GLU A 81 35.31 -22.71 1.23
N LYS A 82 34.38 -21.76 1.22
CA LYS A 82 34.21 -20.80 2.32
C LYS A 82 33.86 -21.50 3.63
N PHE A 83 32.89 -22.42 3.59
CA PHE A 83 32.48 -23.20 4.75
C PHE A 83 33.65 -24.00 5.33
N GLN A 84 34.48 -24.61 4.47
CA GLN A 84 35.64 -25.39 4.90
C GLN A 84 36.72 -24.54 5.60
N LYS A 85 36.84 -23.27 5.25
CA LYS A 85 37.76 -22.33 5.89
C LYS A 85 37.28 -21.80 7.25
N LEU A 86 36.02 -22.06 7.63
CA LEU A 86 35.48 -21.60 8.92
C LEU A 86 36.08 -22.40 10.09
N PRO A 87 36.20 -21.80 11.29
CA PRO A 87 36.52 -22.52 12.52
C PRO A 87 35.52 -23.65 12.80
N GLU A 88 35.95 -24.74 13.42
CA GLU A 88 35.07 -25.89 13.67
C GLU A 88 33.85 -25.54 14.53
N ALA A 89 34.00 -24.61 15.49
CA ALA A 89 32.90 -24.10 16.29
C ALA A 89 31.80 -23.43 15.42
N GLU A 90 32.20 -22.67 14.40
CA GLU A 90 31.27 -22.04 13.48
C GLU A 90 30.64 -23.06 12.54
N LYS A 91 31.44 -24.00 12.01
CA LYS A 91 30.92 -25.11 11.20
C LYS A 91 29.83 -25.89 11.95
N GLN A 92 30.08 -26.20 13.21
CA GLN A 92 29.13 -26.91 14.06
C GLN A 92 27.84 -26.11 14.27
N ARG A 93 27.95 -24.80 14.55
CA ARG A 93 26.79 -23.91 14.65
C ARG A 93 25.95 -23.89 13.36
N TYR A 94 26.58 -23.84 12.19
CA TYR A 94 25.86 -23.93 10.91
C TYR A 94 25.13 -25.26 10.73
N ARG A 95 25.74 -26.38 11.15
CA ARG A 95 25.09 -27.70 11.12
C ARG A 95 23.85 -27.73 12.03
N GLU A 96 23.94 -27.17 13.23
CA GLU A 96 22.82 -27.08 14.17
C GLU A 96 21.68 -26.23 13.62
N ILE A 97 21.99 -25.05 13.05
CA ILE A 97 20.99 -24.19 12.38
C ILE A 97 20.34 -24.94 11.23
N HIS A 98 21.13 -25.64 10.41
CA HIS A 98 20.58 -26.42 9.30
C HIS A 98 19.65 -27.52 9.80
N GLN A 99 20.04 -28.30 10.81
CA GLN A 99 19.18 -29.34 11.38
C GLN A 99 17.88 -28.75 11.94
N ALA A 100 17.95 -27.63 12.66
CA ALA A 100 16.78 -26.94 13.19
C ALA A 100 15.82 -26.48 12.08
N ILE A 101 16.34 -25.92 10.98
CA ILE A 101 15.54 -25.51 9.81
C ILE A 101 14.94 -26.72 9.09
N HIS A 102 15.71 -27.79 8.94
CA HIS A 102 15.26 -28.99 8.21
C HIS A 102 14.12 -29.71 8.94
N ASN A 103 14.21 -29.77 10.28
CA ASN A 103 13.20 -30.42 11.11
C ASN A 103 11.92 -29.57 11.27
N GLN A 104 11.91 -28.30 10.83
CA GLN A 104 10.79 -27.38 10.98
C GLN A 104 10.46 -26.67 9.64
N PRO A 105 9.47 -27.16 8.86
CA PRO A 105 9.17 -26.62 7.52
C PRO A 105 8.73 -25.15 7.54
N GLU A 106 8.12 -24.69 8.62
CA GLU A 106 7.76 -23.27 8.80
C GLU A 106 8.99 -22.37 8.89
N LEU A 107 10.03 -22.83 9.59
CA LEU A 107 11.27 -22.08 9.76
C LEU A 107 12.04 -21.98 8.44
N ASP A 108 12.06 -23.05 7.64
CA ASP A 108 12.61 -23.02 6.28
C ASP A 108 11.88 -21.98 5.41
N ARG A 109 10.55 -21.96 5.45
CA ARG A 109 9.75 -20.97 4.71
C ARG A 109 10.07 -19.54 5.15
N VAL A 110 10.20 -19.29 6.45
CA VAL A 110 10.55 -17.97 6.99
C VAL A 110 11.96 -17.57 6.56
N MET A 111 12.94 -18.48 6.65
CA MET A 111 14.33 -18.22 6.26
C MET A 111 14.45 -17.88 4.77
N ARG A 112 13.79 -18.66 3.89
CA ARG A 112 13.75 -18.36 2.45
C ARG A 112 13.13 -17.00 2.16
N SER A 113 12.01 -16.69 2.82
CA SER A 113 11.33 -15.40 2.69
C SER A 113 12.22 -14.24 3.14
N TYR A 114 12.96 -14.44 4.24
CA TYR A 114 13.94 -13.47 4.73
C TYR A 114 15.08 -13.26 3.75
N CYS A 115 15.73 -14.34 3.27
CA CYS A 115 16.82 -14.24 2.30
C CYS A 115 16.38 -13.57 0.99
N ASN A 116 15.19 -13.89 0.49
CA ASN A 116 14.66 -13.25 -0.72
C ASN A 116 14.38 -11.76 -0.49
N TRP A 117 13.86 -11.38 0.67
CA TRP A 117 13.65 -9.98 1.03
C TRP A 117 14.97 -9.22 1.23
N VAL A 118 15.99 -9.81 1.85
CA VAL A 118 17.30 -9.15 2.02
C VAL A 118 17.93 -8.80 0.66
N LYS A 119 17.74 -9.63 -0.37
CA LYS A 119 18.20 -9.35 -1.73
C LYS A 119 17.54 -8.12 -2.37
N THR A 120 16.36 -7.70 -1.88
CA THR A 120 15.69 -6.50 -2.39
C THR A 120 16.15 -5.23 -1.68
N LEU A 121 16.96 -5.34 -0.62
CA LEU A 121 17.48 -4.21 0.11
C LEU A 121 18.69 -3.61 -0.61
N SER A 122 18.86 -2.30 -0.44
CA SER A 122 20.04 -1.61 -0.93
C SER A 122 21.34 -2.15 -0.27
N PRO A 123 22.51 -1.97 -0.91
CA PRO A 123 23.77 -2.47 -0.35
C PRO A 123 24.07 -1.99 1.08
N TRP A 124 23.73 -0.75 1.40
CA TRP A 124 23.94 -0.19 2.75
C TRP A 124 22.98 -0.76 3.79
N GLU A 125 21.70 -0.98 3.44
CA GLU A 125 20.75 -1.63 4.35
C GLU A 125 21.10 -3.10 4.63
N GLN A 126 21.64 -3.79 3.62
CA GLN A 126 22.18 -5.14 3.82
C GLN A 126 23.35 -5.13 4.80
N GLU A 127 24.23 -4.14 4.71
CA GLU A 127 25.38 -3.98 5.61
C GLU A 127 24.95 -3.62 7.04
N ASP A 128 23.97 -2.73 7.20
CA ASP A 128 23.36 -2.44 8.51
C ASP A 128 22.78 -3.70 9.16
N LEU A 129 22.07 -4.54 8.40
CA LEU A 129 21.55 -5.82 8.91
C LEU A 129 22.66 -6.81 9.28
N ARG A 130 23.78 -6.81 8.55
CA ARG A 130 24.92 -7.69 8.83
C ARG A 130 25.57 -7.34 10.16
N ASN A 131 25.78 -6.05 10.41
CA ASN A 131 26.48 -5.58 11.60
C ASN A 131 25.59 -5.51 12.85
N ALA A 132 24.26 -5.56 12.68
CA ALA A 132 23.31 -5.53 13.79
C ALA A 132 23.32 -6.81 14.64
N THR A 133 23.17 -6.62 15.95
CA THR A 133 22.76 -7.68 16.89
C THR A 133 21.38 -8.20 16.48
N PRO A 134 20.96 -9.40 16.88
CA PRO A 134 19.68 -9.99 16.46
C PRO A 134 18.46 -9.19 16.94
N GLU A 135 18.50 -8.57 18.12
CA GLU A 135 17.44 -7.70 18.60
C GLU A 135 17.35 -6.44 17.71
N GLU A 136 18.48 -5.78 17.45
CA GLU A 136 18.58 -4.63 16.54
C GLU A 136 18.17 -5.01 15.10
N ARG A 137 18.50 -6.23 14.66
CA ARG A 137 18.16 -6.73 13.33
C ARG A 137 16.64 -6.82 13.17
N LEU A 138 15.89 -7.21 14.20
CA LEU A 138 14.43 -7.19 14.18
C LEU A 138 13.88 -5.76 14.06
N GLU A 139 14.47 -4.80 14.76
CA GLU A 139 14.08 -3.39 14.64
C GLU A 139 14.38 -2.83 13.26
N LEU A 140 15.55 -3.12 12.70
CA LEU A 140 15.92 -2.75 11.34
C LEU A 140 15.00 -3.41 10.31
N ILE A 141 14.64 -4.69 10.47
CA ILE A 141 13.66 -5.35 9.60
C ILE A 141 12.31 -4.63 9.64
N ARG A 142 11.82 -4.25 10.83
CA ARG A 142 10.58 -3.48 10.96
C ARG A 142 10.71 -2.10 10.30
N LYS A 143 11.84 -1.41 10.49
CA LYS A 143 12.14 -0.11 9.89
C LYS A 143 12.18 -0.19 8.36
N PHE A 144 12.96 -1.11 7.81
CA PHE A 144 13.08 -1.29 6.36
C PHE A 144 11.78 -1.77 5.76
N ARG A 145 11.04 -2.71 6.37
CA ARG A 145 9.73 -3.10 5.85
C ARG A 145 8.73 -1.95 5.86
N SER A 146 8.67 -1.15 6.92
CA SER A 146 7.76 0.00 6.97
C SER A 146 8.16 1.10 5.98
N ALA A 147 9.45 1.33 5.76
CA ALA A 147 9.96 2.23 4.74
C ALA A 147 9.60 1.73 3.32
N HIS A 148 9.83 0.45 3.02
CA HIS A 148 9.51 -0.15 1.73
C HIS A 148 8.00 -0.26 1.47
N GLN A 149 7.20 -0.57 2.50
CA GLN A 149 5.73 -0.58 2.40
C GLN A 149 5.16 0.82 2.25
N GLY A 150 5.70 1.81 2.98
CA GLY A 150 5.31 3.21 2.87
C GLY A 150 5.72 3.82 1.53
N ALA A 151 6.90 3.46 1.03
CA ALA A 151 7.36 3.81 -0.31
C ALA A 151 6.48 3.17 -1.38
N GLY A 152 6.12 1.88 -1.27
CA GLY A 152 5.21 1.22 -2.22
C GLY A 152 3.81 1.87 -2.30
N ARG A 153 3.21 2.22 -1.15
CA ARG A 153 1.92 2.94 -1.11
C ARG A 153 2.02 4.36 -1.67
N ARG A 154 3.12 5.08 -1.40
CA ARG A 154 3.37 6.42 -1.96
C ARG A 154 3.72 6.38 -3.44
N ARG A 155 4.48 5.38 -3.89
CA ARG A 155 4.88 5.15 -5.28
C ARG A 155 3.65 4.86 -6.12
N GLY A 156 2.79 3.92 -5.68
CA GLY A 156 1.50 3.67 -6.33
C GLY A 156 0.67 4.94 -6.54
N ASN A 157 0.45 5.75 -5.51
CA ASN A 157 -0.31 7.01 -5.65
C ASN A 157 0.40 8.10 -6.46
N ARG A 158 1.75 8.11 -6.50
CA ARG A 158 2.54 9.01 -7.35
C ARG A 158 2.43 8.61 -8.82
N ASP A 159 2.44 7.31 -9.09
CA ASP A 159 2.26 6.70 -10.41
C ASP A 159 0.88 7.05 -10.99
N TYR A 160 -0.16 7.13 -10.15
CA TYR A 160 -1.49 7.58 -10.57
C TYR A 160 -1.51 9.01 -11.12
N ARG A 161 -0.88 9.97 -10.46
CA ARG A 161 -0.84 11.36 -10.98
C ARG A 161 -0.07 11.48 -12.26
N GLU A 162 0.94 10.64 -12.42
CA GLU A 162 1.75 10.56 -13.60
C GLU A 162 0.90 10.02 -14.75
N ILE A 163 0.39 8.79 -14.63
CA ILE A 163 -0.41 8.12 -15.65
C ILE A 163 -1.66 8.94 -16.01
N SER A 164 -2.27 9.64 -15.04
CA SER A 164 -3.43 10.49 -15.34
C SER A 164 -3.11 11.63 -16.29
N LYS A 165 -1.88 12.17 -16.28
CA LYS A 165 -1.45 13.18 -17.26
C LYS A 165 -1.37 12.59 -18.66
N ILE A 166 -0.86 11.36 -18.79
CA ILE A 166 -0.83 10.63 -20.08
C ILE A 166 -2.25 10.36 -20.57
N LEU A 167 -3.14 9.97 -19.66
CA LEU A 167 -4.55 9.74 -19.95
C LEU A 167 -5.35 11.03 -20.18
N GLY A 168 -4.79 12.21 -19.91
CA GLY A 168 -5.54 13.47 -19.97
C GLY A 168 -6.73 13.50 -19.00
N ILE A 169 -6.62 12.82 -17.85
CA ILE A 169 -7.66 12.81 -16.81
C ILE A 169 -7.34 13.89 -15.79
N ASP A 170 -8.28 14.81 -15.60
CA ASP A 170 -8.24 15.76 -14.49
C ASP A 170 -9.04 15.22 -13.28
N PHE A 171 -8.31 14.78 -12.25
CA PHE A 171 -8.91 14.28 -11.00
C PHE A 171 -9.63 15.36 -10.18
N TRP A 172 -9.46 16.64 -10.51
CA TRP A 172 -10.18 17.73 -9.86
C TRP A 172 -11.60 17.91 -10.39
N GLU A 173 -11.92 17.38 -11.58
CA GLU A 173 -13.29 17.35 -12.04
C GLU A 173 -14.15 16.47 -11.11
N ASN A 174 -15.33 16.98 -10.73
CA ASN A 174 -16.19 16.34 -9.74
C ASN A 174 -16.56 14.87 -10.08
N ARG A 175 -16.61 14.51 -11.36
CA ARG A 175 -16.92 13.15 -11.80
C ARG A 175 -15.82 12.13 -11.45
N TRP A 176 -14.58 12.56 -11.25
CA TRP A 176 -13.44 11.69 -10.96
C TRP A 176 -13.09 11.58 -9.47
N ARG A 177 -13.87 12.18 -8.56
CA ARG A 177 -13.58 12.16 -7.11
C ARG A 177 -13.50 10.76 -6.50
N PHE A 178 -14.16 9.77 -7.11
CA PHE A 178 -14.04 8.37 -6.69
C PHE A 178 -12.60 7.83 -6.83
N MET A 179 -11.74 8.47 -7.63
CA MET A 179 -10.32 8.10 -7.76
C MET A 179 -9.50 8.40 -6.50
N TRP A 180 -10.00 9.23 -5.58
CA TRP A 180 -9.37 9.46 -4.28
C TRP A 180 -9.63 8.32 -3.28
N LEU A 181 -10.54 7.40 -3.61
CA LEU A 181 -10.80 6.20 -2.85
C LEU A 181 -9.63 5.22 -3.04
N GLN A 182 -9.35 4.42 -2.00
CA GLN A 182 -8.33 3.38 -2.09
C GLN A 182 -8.71 2.40 -3.21
N PRO A 183 -7.80 2.08 -4.16
CA PRO A 183 -8.08 1.06 -5.15
C PRO A 183 -8.33 -0.28 -4.46
N PRO A 184 -9.29 -1.10 -4.95
CA PRO A 184 -9.42 -2.47 -4.47
C PRO A 184 -8.15 -3.26 -4.84
N SER A 185 -7.83 -4.30 -4.05
CA SER A 185 -6.73 -5.18 -4.45
C SER A 185 -7.09 -5.90 -5.76
N PRO A 186 -6.12 -6.17 -6.66
CA PRO A 186 -6.40 -6.85 -7.92
C PRO A 186 -7.09 -8.22 -7.72
N VAL A 187 -6.71 -8.94 -6.67
CA VAL A 187 -7.30 -10.23 -6.30
C VAL A 187 -8.76 -10.08 -5.88
N LEU A 188 -9.07 -9.10 -5.02
CA LEU A 188 -10.44 -8.83 -4.59
C LEU A 188 -11.30 -8.39 -5.78
N PHE A 189 -10.77 -7.50 -6.62
CA PHE A 189 -11.48 -7.02 -7.80
C PHE A 189 -11.80 -8.16 -8.76
N LYS A 190 -10.84 -9.06 -9.03
CA LYS A 190 -11.05 -10.23 -9.89
C LYS A 190 -12.14 -11.18 -9.33
N LYS A 191 -12.17 -11.41 -8.01
CA LYS A 191 -13.26 -12.16 -7.36
C LYS A 191 -14.62 -11.51 -7.56
N VAL A 192 -14.70 -10.19 -7.43
CA VAL A 192 -15.95 -9.44 -7.65
C VAL A 192 -16.39 -9.50 -9.11
N ILE A 193 -15.47 -9.38 -10.08
CA ILE A 193 -15.78 -9.55 -11.50
C ILE A 193 -16.33 -10.95 -11.77
N HIS A 194 -15.75 -11.99 -11.16
CA HIS A 194 -16.27 -13.35 -11.28
C HIS A 194 -17.69 -13.51 -10.71
N VAL A 195 -18.00 -12.89 -9.57
CA VAL A 195 -19.37 -12.87 -9.03
C VAL A 195 -20.34 -12.20 -10.02
N VAL A 196 -19.93 -11.09 -10.65
CA VAL A 196 -20.74 -10.43 -11.67
C VAL A 196 -20.95 -11.33 -12.89
N GLU A 197 -19.89 -11.99 -13.36
CA GLU A 197 -19.94 -12.93 -14.48
C GLU A 197 -20.87 -14.11 -14.23
N GLN A 198 -20.78 -14.74 -13.05
CA GLN A 198 -21.67 -15.85 -12.64
C GLN A 198 -23.15 -15.43 -12.56
N SER A 199 -23.43 -14.14 -12.37
CA SER A 199 -24.79 -13.62 -12.34
C SER A 199 -25.41 -13.40 -13.73
N LEU A 200 -24.61 -13.55 -14.79
CA LEU A 200 -25.08 -13.37 -16.17
C LEU A 200 -25.84 -14.62 -16.65
N PRO A 201 -26.93 -14.45 -17.42
CA PRO A 201 -27.75 -15.58 -17.90
C PRO A 201 -27.06 -16.39 -19.01
N SER A 202 -25.98 -15.87 -19.60
CA SER A 202 -25.21 -16.54 -20.64
C SER A 202 -23.73 -16.24 -20.45
N PRO A 203 -22.84 -17.19 -20.78
CA PRO A 203 -21.41 -16.95 -20.74
C PRO A 203 -21.04 -15.72 -21.58
N VAL A 204 -20.09 -14.93 -21.08
CA VAL A 204 -19.62 -13.73 -21.78
C VAL A 204 -18.96 -14.16 -23.09
N THR A 205 -19.53 -13.75 -24.22
CA THR A 205 -18.91 -13.99 -25.52
C THR A 205 -17.75 -13.02 -25.69
N SER A 206 -16.56 -13.47 -25.34
CA SER A 206 -15.32 -12.71 -25.54
C SER A 206 -14.83 -12.87 -26.98
N PRO A 207 -14.31 -11.81 -27.62
CA PRO A 207 -13.78 -11.88 -28.99
C PRO A 207 -12.49 -12.72 -29.07
N ARG A 208 -11.85 -13.01 -27.93
CA ARG A 208 -10.60 -13.77 -27.82
C ARG A 208 -10.72 -14.80 -26.69
N PRO A 209 -9.96 -15.91 -26.75
CA PRO A 209 -9.92 -16.87 -25.66
C PRO A 209 -9.35 -16.22 -24.37
N GLU A 210 -9.88 -16.64 -23.22
CA GLU A 210 -9.58 -16.05 -21.90
C GLU A 210 -8.07 -15.93 -21.62
N ASN A 211 -7.28 -16.93 -22.03
CA ASN A 211 -5.83 -16.98 -21.82
C ASN A 211 -5.03 -15.91 -22.60
N GLN A 212 -5.66 -15.19 -23.54
CA GLN A 212 -5.01 -14.15 -24.34
C GLN A 212 -5.49 -12.75 -23.99
N MET A 213 -6.47 -12.61 -23.09
CA MET A 213 -7.01 -11.33 -22.70
C MET A 213 -6.25 -10.77 -21.50
N THR A 214 -6.03 -9.46 -21.52
CA THR A 214 -5.57 -8.75 -20.33
C THR A 214 -6.68 -8.73 -19.27
N ASP A 215 -6.32 -8.62 -17.99
CA ASP A 215 -7.29 -8.54 -16.90
C ASP A 215 -8.31 -7.38 -17.10
N LEU A 216 -7.86 -6.27 -17.72
CA LEU A 216 -8.72 -5.13 -18.08
C LEU A 216 -9.74 -5.51 -19.15
N GLU A 217 -9.31 -6.14 -20.25
CA GLU A 217 -10.20 -6.56 -21.33
C GLU A 217 -11.24 -7.57 -20.84
N GLN A 218 -10.84 -8.52 -19.98
CA GLN A 218 -11.75 -9.48 -19.36
C GLN A 218 -12.81 -8.77 -18.50
N SER A 219 -12.36 -7.86 -17.62
CA SER A 219 -13.25 -7.13 -16.73
C SER A 219 -14.20 -6.19 -17.49
N LEU A 220 -13.71 -5.55 -18.56
CA LEU A 220 -14.54 -4.74 -19.46
C LEU A 220 -15.60 -5.59 -20.17
N ALA A 221 -15.22 -6.74 -20.72
CA ALA A 221 -16.15 -7.61 -21.42
C ALA A 221 -17.29 -8.09 -20.52
N VAL A 222 -16.96 -8.53 -19.29
CA VAL A 222 -17.94 -8.96 -18.28
C VAL A 222 -18.90 -7.81 -17.93
N LEU A 223 -18.36 -6.62 -17.61
CA LEU A 223 -19.19 -5.49 -17.19
C LEU A 223 -20.03 -4.92 -18.33
N GLN A 224 -19.51 -4.88 -19.56
CA GLN A 224 -20.29 -4.49 -20.73
C GLN A 224 -21.42 -5.47 -21.01
N ALA A 225 -21.18 -6.79 -20.91
CA ALA A 225 -22.23 -7.80 -21.05
C ALA A 225 -23.32 -7.62 -19.97
N ALA A 226 -22.89 -7.36 -18.73
CA ALA A 226 -23.79 -7.12 -17.61
C ALA A 226 -24.67 -5.88 -17.81
N VAL A 227 -24.10 -4.78 -18.34
CA VAL A 227 -24.87 -3.58 -18.68
C VAL A 227 -25.78 -3.81 -19.88
N ARG A 228 -25.35 -4.53 -20.93
CA ARG A 228 -26.20 -4.80 -22.11
C ARG A 228 -27.48 -5.52 -21.69
N LEU A 229 -27.37 -6.47 -20.77
CA LEU A 229 -28.53 -7.15 -20.20
C LEU A 229 -29.49 -6.20 -19.48
N LYS A 230 -28.96 -5.21 -18.74
CA LYS A 230 -29.74 -4.14 -18.11
C LYS A 230 -30.53 -3.32 -19.15
N ASN A 231 -29.97 -3.07 -20.32
CA ASN A 231 -30.61 -2.25 -21.36
C ASN A 231 -31.64 -3.02 -22.20
N GLN A 232 -31.59 -4.36 -22.25
CA GLN A 232 -32.48 -5.18 -23.09
C GLN A 232 -33.81 -5.54 -22.43
N LYS A 233 -33.85 -5.67 -21.11
CA LYS A 233 -35.14 -5.82 -20.41
C LYS A 233 -35.79 -4.45 -20.38
N GLU A 234 -37.04 -4.35 -20.85
CA GLU A 234 -37.95 -3.22 -20.61
C GLU A 234 -38.22 -3.13 -19.11
N ASP A 235 -37.19 -2.73 -18.39
CA ASP A 235 -37.20 -2.56 -16.96
C ASP A 235 -37.78 -1.17 -16.73
N VAL A 236 -39.11 -1.09 -16.82
CA VAL A 236 -39.90 0.15 -16.72
C VAL A 236 -39.62 0.89 -15.40
N ASP A 237 -39.19 0.16 -14.37
CA ASP A 237 -38.81 0.71 -13.06
C ASP A 237 -37.29 0.89 -12.86
N GLY A 238 -36.48 0.54 -13.86
CA GLY A 238 -35.04 0.52 -13.71
C GLY A 238 -34.59 -0.36 -12.55
N ALA A 239 -35.21 -1.55 -12.38
CA ALA A 239 -34.85 -2.63 -11.45
C ALA A 239 -33.45 -3.24 -11.75
N ALA A 240 -32.50 -2.34 -11.83
CA ALA A 240 -31.58 -2.16 -10.75
C ALA A 240 -30.34 -3.05 -10.80
N TRP A 241 -29.81 -3.36 -11.98
CA TRP A 241 -28.49 -4.02 -12.07
C TRP A 241 -27.40 -3.21 -11.33
N PRO A 242 -26.54 -3.85 -10.49
CA PRO A 242 -26.51 -5.28 -10.18
C PRO A 242 -27.67 -5.69 -9.26
N ARG A 243 -28.21 -6.90 -9.45
CA ARG A 243 -29.31 -7.43 -8.63
C ARG A 243 -28.94 -7.40 -7.13
N PRO A 244 -29.91 -7.28 -6.21
CA PRO A 244 -29.64 -7.22 -4.77
C PRO A 244 -28.74 -8.35 -4.26
N GLU A 245 -28.93 -9.58 -4.77
CA GLU A 245 -28.11 -10.74 -4.37
C GLU A 245 -26.64 -10.57 -4.76
N VAL A 246 -26.39 -10.01 -5.95
CA VAL A 246 -25.04 -9.71 -6.44
C VAL A 246 -24.42 -8.59 -5.60
N VAL A 247 -25.20 -7.56 -5.27
CA VAL A 247 -24.73 -6.46 -4.41
C VAL A 247 -24.34 -6.99 -3.03
N ASP A 248 -25.14 -7.87 -2.43
CA ASP A 248 -24.85 -8.45 -1.11
C ASP A 248 -23.61 -9.36 -1.14
N GLN A 249 -23.40 -10.13 -2.21
CA GLN A 249 -22.17 -10.92 -2.39
C GLN A 249 -20.93 -10.02 -2.53
N ILE A 250 -21.01 -8.94 -3.32
CA ILE A 250 -19.92 -7.97 -3.44
C ILE A 250 -19.60 -7.33 -2.09
N GLN A 251 -20.62 -6.92 -1.33
CA GLN A 251 -20.44 -6.33 0.00
C GLN A 251 -19.81 -7.32 1.00
N THR A 252 -20.20 -8.59 0.93
CA THR A 252 -19.62 -9.66 1.74
C THR A 252 -18.14 -9.83 1.42
N LEU A 253 -17.77 -9.91 0.13
CA LEU A 253 -16.37 -9.99 -0.30
C LEU A 253 -15.56 -8.76 0.14
N MET A 254 -16.13 -7.55 0.02
CA MET A 254 -15.47 -6.32 0.50
C MET A 254 -15.20 -6.38 2.00
N LYS A 255 -16.19 -6.82 2.80
CA LYS A 255 -16.07 -6.94 4.26
C LYS A 255 -15.02 -7.98 4.67
N GLU A 256 -15.02 -9.16 4.05
CA GLU A 256 -14.04 -10.22 4.30
C GLU A 256 -12.61 -9.78 4.01
N ASN A 257 -12.43 -8.94 3.00
CA ASN A 257 -11.12 -8.42 2.60
C ASN A 257 -10.80 -7.08 3.27
N GLN A 258 -11.55 -6.69 4.32
CA GLN A 258 -11.39 -5.44 5.07
C GLN A 258 -11.37 -4.19 4.18
N TYR A 259 -11.99 -4.27 3.01
CA TYR A 259 -12.06 -3.16 2.08
C TYR A 259 -13.22 -2.25 2.46
N SER A 260 -12.89 -1.02 2.83
CA SER A 260 -13.88 0.03 3.07
C SER A 260 -13.67 1.15 2.05
N ILE A 261 -14.73 1.51 1.34
CA ILE A 261 -14.72 2.66 0.41
C ILE A 261 -14.51 3.95 1.21
N PHE A 262 -15.10 4.02 2.39
CA PHE A 262 -14.98 5.15 3.29
C PHE A 262 -14.24 4.66 4.53
N GLU A 263 -12.98 5.10 4.70
CA GLU A 263 -12.33 5.02 5.99
C GLU A 263 -13.23 5.78 6.96
N ARG A 264 -13.93 4.99 7.76
CA ARG A 264 -14.89 5.44 8.75
C ARG A 264 -14.07 6.13 9.83
N GLY A 265 -13.76 7.41 9.61
CA GLY A 265 -13.32 8.28 10.70
C GLY A 265 -14.33 8.08 11.81
N GLU A 266 -13.87 7.53 12.94
CA GLU A 266 -14.64 6.98 14.05
C GLU A 266 -15.45 8.06 14.78
N LYS A 267 -16.33 8.78 14.08
CA LYS A 267 -17.35 9.60 14.71
C LYS A 267 -18.43 8.66 15.21
N ARG A 268 -18.13 8.13 16.40
CA ARG A 268 -18.98 7.49 17.42
C ARG A 268 -20.46 7.74 17.19
N GLY A 269 -21.24 6.66 17.03
CA GLY A 269 -22.68 6.67 17.36
C GLY A 269 -23.63 6.17 16.29
N SER A 270 -23.27 6.22 15.01
CA SER A 270 -24.16 5.74 13.94
C SER A 270 -23.99 4.24 13.71
N ARG A 271 -24.84 3.47 14.41
CA ARG A 271 -25.00 2.01 14.30
C ARG A 271 -24.94 1.59 12.82
N ALA A 272 -24.05 0.64 12.52
CA ALA A 272 -23.63 0.30 11.16
C ALA A 272 -24.66 -0.48 10.33
N GLU A 273 -25.85 -0.75 10.87
CA GLU A 273 -26.63 -1.90 10.42
C GLU A 273 -27.56 -1.64 9.23
N ASP A 274 -28.03 -0.42 8.98
CA ASP A 274 -28.98 -0.17 7.88
C ASP A 274 -28.50 0.90 6.90
N LEU A 275 -27.42 0.59 6.16
CA LEU A 275 -27.23 1.25 4.87
C LEU A 275 -28.44 0.91 3.99
N ARG A 276 -29.24 1.92 3.65
CA ARG A 276 -30.36 1.79 2.68
C ARG A 276 -29.89 0.98 1.46
N PRO A 277 -30.71 0.06 0.91
CA PRO A 277 -30.33 -0.78 -0.23
C PRO A 277 -29.65 -0.01 -1.39
N ASP A 278 -30.14 1.19 -1.68
CA ASP A 278 -29.56 2.10 -2.67
C ASP A 278 -28.09 2.46 -2.39
N SER A 279 -27.72 2.62 -1.12
CA SER A 279 -26.36 2.98 -0.73
C SER A 279 -25.38 1.82 -0.94
N ARG A 280 -25.79 0.59 -0.60
CA ARG A 280 -24.97 -0.62 -0.83
C ARG A 280 -24.70 -0.83 -2.31
N ARG A 281 -25.74 -0.62 -3.13
CA ARG A 281 -25.64 -0.72 -4.58
C ARG A 281 -24.73 0.34 -5.18
N LYS A 282 -24.86 1.60 -4.75
CA LYS A 282 -23.96 2.69 -5.16
C LYS A 282 -22.52 2.41 -4.77
N GLN A 283 -22.28 1.86 -3.57
CA GLN A 283 -20.95 1.42 -3.15
C GLN A 283 -20.38 0.33 -4.07
N ALA A 284 -21.17 -0.69 -4.41
CA ALA A 284 -20.73 -1.72 -5.36
C ALA A 284 -20.38 -1.12 -6.74
N LEU A 285 -21.17 -0.18 -7.24
CA LEU A 285 -20.88 0.51 -8.51
C LEU A 285 -19.62 1.39 -8.45
N ILE A 286 -19.41 2.09 -7.34
CA ILE A 286 -18.18 2.87 -7.10
C ILE A 286 -16.96 1.94 -7.00
N PHE A 287 -17.10 0.81 -6.32
CA PHE A 287 -16.06 -0.22 -6.23
C PHE A 287 -15.68 -0.72 -7.63
N LEU A 288 -16.68 -1.07 -8.45
CA LEU A 288 -16.49 -1.55 -9.81
C LEU A 288 -15.77 -0.51 -10.69
N ALA A 289 -16.24 0.74 -10.65
CA ALA A 289 -15.62 1.85 -11.36
C ALA A 289 -14.18 2.10 -10.91
N ARG A 290 -13.91 2.06 -9.60
CA ARG A 290 -12.57 2.29 -9.05
C ARG A 290 -11.59 1.20 -9.44
N GLY A 291 -12.01 -0.06 -9.42
CA GLY A 291 -11.18 -1.20 -9.81
C GLY A 291 -10.90 -1.26 -11.30
N LEU A 292 -11.88 -0.94 -12.16
CA LEU A 292 -11.65 -0.77 -13.60
C LEU A 292 -10.59 0.29 -13.90
N MET A 293 -10.68 1.44 -13.22
CA MET A 293 -9.67 2.48 -13.35
C MET A 293 -8.29 2.03 -12.85
N ASP A 294 -8.21 1.25 -11.76
CA ASP A 294 -6.93 0.69 -11.29
C ASP A 294 -6.31 -0.27 -12.31
N GLN A 295 -7.11 -1.15 -12.93
CA GLN A 295 -6.65 -2.01 -14.01
C GLN A 295 -6.21 -1.23 -15.26
N LEU A 296 -6.95 -0.18 -15.65
CA LEU A 296 -6.54 0.70 -16.76
C LEU A 296 -5.18 1.33 -16.49
N PHE A 297 -5.00 1.89 -15.29
CA PHE A 297 -3.74 2.51 -14.90
C PHE A 297 -2.60 1.49 -14.87
N SER A 298 -2.85 0.29 -14.35
CA SER A 298 -1.87 -0.80 -14.32
C SER A 298 -1.49 -1.26 -15.73
N SER A 299 -2.45 -1.39 -16.63
CA SER A 299 -2.22 -1.76 -18.04
C SER A 299 -1.37 -0.71 -18.76
N VAL A 300 -1.74 0.57 -18.65
CA VAL A 300 -0.97 1.69 -19.23
C VAL A 300 0.45 1.72 -18.67
N ARG A 301 0.60 1.53 -17.35
CA ARG A 301 1.92 1.47 -16.71
C ARG A 301 2.79 0.35 -17.28
N GLN A 302 2.25 -0.85 -17.43
CA GLN A 302 2.97 -2.00 -17.97
C GLN A 302 3.45 -1.72 -19.39
N GLU A 303 2.61 -1.11 -20.23
CA GLU A 303 2.98 -0.73 -21.59
C GLU A 303 4.09 0.33 -21.61
N LEU A 304 4.03 1.32 -20.72
CA LEU A 304 5.08 2.34 -20.59
C LEU A 304 6.40 1.77 -20.07
N MET A 305 6.35 0.76 -19.20
CA MET A 305 7.55 0.08 -18.69
C MET A 305 8.31 -0.66 -19.78
N GLN A 306 7.60 -1.21 -20.77
CA GLN A 306 8.20 -1.92 -21.91
C GLN A 306 8.95 -1.00 -22.88
N ILE A 307 8.58 0.28 -22.96
CA ILE A 307 9.28 1.25 -23.80
C ILE A 307 10.54 1.71 -23.07
N ASN A 308 11.73 1.49 -23.63
CA ASN A 308 12.98 2.03 -23.11
C ASN A 308 13.52 3.08 -24.09
N PRO A 309 13.32 4.38 -23.83
CA PRO A 309 13.95 5.43 -24.61
C PRO A 309 15.48 5.31 -24.51
N PRO A 310 16.23 5.61 -25.58
CA PRO A 310 17.69 5.69 -25.52
C PRO A 310 18.16 6.71 -24.48
N ASP A 311 19.25 6.40 -23.78
CA ASP A 311 19.81 7.29 -22.74
C ASP A 311 20.17 8.67 -23.29
N GLU A 312 20.67 8.75 -24.53
CA GLU A 312 20.93 10.00 -25.25
C GLU A 312 19.68 10.90 -25.34
N GLU A 313 18.50 10.32 -25.64
CA GLU A 313 17.27 11.10 -25.77
C GLU A 313 16.79 11.61 -24.40
N LEU A 314 16.91 10.77 -23.37
CA LEU A 314 16.59 11.17 -21.99
C LEU A 314 17.52 12.27 -21.50
N HIS A 315 18.82 12.17 -21.79
CA HIS A 315 19.80 13.20 -21.44
C HIS A 315 19.51 14.51 -22.19
N GLN A 316 19.24 14.46 -23.49
CA GLN A 316 18.89 15.66 -24.27
C GLN A 316 17.57 16.29 -23.79
N TYR A 317 16.58 15.47 -23.44
CA TYR A 317 15.32 15.95 -22.88
C TYR A 317 15.54 16.64 -21.53
N PHE A 318 16.31 16.02 -20.64
CA PHE A 318 16.71 16.61 -19.37
C PHE A 318 17.39 17.95 -19.64
N GLU A 319 18.46 18.00 -20.43
CA GLU A 319 19.23 19.23 -20.59
C GLU A 319 18.50 20.36 -21.32
N LYS A 320 17.82 20.07 -22.44
CA LYS A 320 17.33 21.11 -23.35
C LYS A 320 15.86 21.49 -23.14
N LYS A 321 15.02 20.54 -22.72
CA LYS A 321 13.56 20.71 -22.71
C LYS A 321 12.95 20.80 -21.31
N MET A 322 13.65 20.30 -20.30
CA MET A 322 13.11 20.28 -18.94
C MET A 322 13.25 21.64 -18.24
N ASP A 323 12.15 22.10 -17.63
CA ASP A 323 12.14 23.30 -16.78
C ASP A 323 13.13 23.16 -15.61
N PRO A 324 13.97 24.18 -15.33
CA PRO A 324 14.93 24.17 -14.23
C PRO A 324 14.37 23.69 -12.88
N LYS A 325 13.13 24.07 -12.54
CA LYS A 325 12.51 23.63 -11.27
C LYS A 325 12.30 22.12 -11.21
N PHE A 326 11.99 21.49 -12.34
CA PHE A 326 11.84 20.04 -12.41
C PHE A 326 13.20 19.34 -12.44
N LYS A 327 14.23 19.91 -13.08
CA LYS A 327 15.61 19.42 -12.98
C LYS A 327 16.05 19.36 -11.53
N ASP A 328 15.92 20.46 -10.79
CA ASP A 328 16.29 20.54 -9.37
C ASP A 328 15.53 19.52 -8.51
N TYR A 329 14.28 19.26 -8.85
CA TYR A 329 13.48 18.25 -8.18
C TYR A 329 13.98 16.83 -8.49
N LEU A 330 14.31 16.52 -9.75
CA LEU A 330 14.86 15.21 -10.14
C LEU A 330 16.21 14.95 -9.48
N MET A 331 17.07 15.96 -9.38
CA MET A 331 18.39 15.87 -8.73
C MET A 331 18.32 15.59 -7.22
N LYS A 332 17.14 15.76 -6.60
CA LYS A 332 16.90 15.41 -5.18
C LYS A 332 16.42 13.98 -4.99
N LEU A 333 16.05 13.28 -6.06
CA LEU A 333 15.59 11.89 -5.99
C LEU A 333 16.79 10.93 -6.03
N PRO A 334 16.66 9.74 -5.43
CA PRO A 334 17.61 8.65 -5.66
C PRO A 334 17.76 8.37 -7.16
N PRO A 335 18.95 7.91 -7.64
CA PRO A 335 19.22 7.72 -9.07
C PRO A 335 18.18 6.88 -9.81
N GLU A 336 17.70 5.80 -9.19
CA GLU A 336 16.68 4.91 -9.74
C GLU A 336 15.33 5.63 -9.90
N GLU A 337 14.88 6.36 -8.87
CA GLU A 337 13.64 7.16 -8.94
C GLU A 337 13.75 8.32 -9.93
N MET A 338 14.93 8.94 -10.01
CA MET A 338 15.22 9.99 -10.98
C MET A 338 15.03 9.47 -12.40
N GLN A 339 15.64 8.33 -12.75
CA GLN A 339 15.56 7.75 -14.08
C GLN A 339 14.12 7.34 -14.44
N GLU A 340 13.41 6.65 -13.55
CA GLU A 340 12.00 6.30 -13.76
C GLU A 340 11.15 7.55 -14.02
N LYS A 341 11.34 8.60 -13.21
CA LYS A 341 10.58 9.84 -13.32
C LYS A 341 10.92 10.62 -14.59
N LEU A 342 12.20 10.67 -14.97
CA LEU A 342 12.66 11.28 -16.21
C LEU A 342 12.06 10.57 -17.43
N LYS A 343 12.13 9.23 -17.44
CA LYS A 343 11.51 8.38 -18.46
C LYS A 343 10.01 8.64 -18.56
N PHE A 344 9.31 8.72 -17.44
CA PHE A 344 7.88 9.02 -17.44
C PHE A 344 7.58 10.39 -18.05
N MET A 345 8.32 11.43 -17.64
CA MET A 345 8.15 12.80 -18.17
C MET A 345 8.42 12.85 -19.68
N TYR A 346 9.45 12.17 -20.15
CA TYR A 346 9.75 12.03 -21.57
C TYR A 346 8.59 11.36 -22.33
N LEU A 347 8.15 10.19 -21.88
CA LEU A 347 7.09 9.42 -22.52
C LEU A 347 5.76 10.17 -22.54
N SER A 348 5.49 11.01 -21.53
CA SER A 348 4.27 11.83 -21.52
C SER A 348 4.15 12.80 -22.70
N GLN A 349 5.29 13.18 -23.31
CA GLN A 349 5.34 14.08 -24.47
C GLN A 349 5.67 13.33 -25.77
N HIS A 350 6.42 12.22 -25.68
CA HIS A 350 6.99 11.48 -26.80
C HIS A 350 6.39 10.07 -26.94
N LEU A 351 5.14 9.90 -26.53
CA LEU A 351 4.47 8.61 -26.59
C LEU A 351 4.27 8.16 -28.05
N PRO A 352 4.60 6.90 -28.40
CA PRO A 352 4.36 6.39 -29.75
C PRO A 352 2.90 6.57 -30.18
N PRO A 353 2.62 6.98 -31.42
CA PRO A 353 1.26 7.34 -31.85
C PRO A 353 0.29 6.17 -31.77
N GLU A 354 0.75 4.95 -32.07
CA GLU A 354 -0.04 3.72 -31.95
C GLU A 354 -0.44 3.45 -30.51
N LEU A 355 0.53 3.55 -29.59
CA LEU A 355 0.28 3.37 -28.16
C LEU A 355 -0.67 4.46 -27.64
N LYS A 356 -0.47 5.72 -28.04
CA LYS A 356 -1.34 6.83 -27.65
C LYS A 356 -2.78 6.58 -28.10
N LYS A 357 -2.98 6.10 -29.33
CA LYS A 357 -4.30 5.72 -29.86
C LYS A 357 -4.91 4.57 -29.06
N LYS A 358 -4.12 3.53 -28.73
CA LYS A 358 -4.57 2.39 -27.93
C LYS A 358 -5.01 2.82 -26.52
N ILE A 359 -4.18 3.59 -25.82
CA ILE A 359 -4.46 4.12 -24.48
C ILE A 359 -5.72 4.99 -24.51
N HIS A 360 -5.86 5.85 -25.52
CA HIS A 360 -7.04 6.70 -25.67
C HIS A 360 -8.31 5.86 -25.88
N GLN A 361 -8.25 4.83 -26.73
CA GLN A 361 -9.38 3.93 -26.96
C GLN A 361 -9.79 3.22 -25.66
N GLN A 362 -8.83 2.61 -24.94
CA GLN A 362 -9.10 1.94 -23.67
C GLN A 362 -9.70 2.90 -22.64
N LEU A 363 -9.19 4.13 -22.57
CA LEU A 363 -9.72 5.15 -21.69
C LEU A 363 -11.16 5.51 -22.03
N GLU A 364 -11.48 5.73 -23.31
CA GLU A 364 -12.85 6.06 -23.73
C GLU A 364 -13.81 4.89 -23.49
N ASP A 365 -13.38 3.65 -23.70
CA ASP A 365 -14.18 2.46 -23.38
C ASP A 365 -14.50 2.38 -21.87
N VAL A 366 -13.48 2.61 -21.03
CA VAL A 366 -13.64 2.63 -19.56
C VAL A 366 -14.51 3.82 -19.11
N LYS A 367 -14.30 5.02 -19.66
CA LYS A 367 -15.11 6.21 -19.34
C LYS A 367 -16.56 6.02 -19.73
N ASN A 368 -16.83 5.51 -20.92
CA ASN A 368 -18.17 5.27 -21.42
C ASN A 368 -18.89 4.25 -20.54
N LEU A 369 -18.23 3.15 -20.19
CA LEU A 369 -18.77 2.17 -19.25
C LEU A 369 -19.05 2.81 -17.86
N ILE A 370 -18.10 3.54 -17.28
CA ILE A 370 -18.29 4.12 -15.95
C ILE A 370 -19.38 5.20 -15.94
N PHE A 371 -19.28 6.22 -16.79
CA PHE A 371 -20.13 7.40 -16.69
C PHE A 371 -21.45 7.27 -17.41
N GLN A 372 -21.48 6.60 -18.57
CA GLN A 372 -22.73 6.47 -19.35
C GLN A 372 -23.56 5.27 -18.91
N GLN A 373 -22.95 4.27 -18.27
CA GLN A 373 -23.62 3.01 -17.98
C GLN A 373 -23.71 2.70 -16.49
N LEU A 374 -22.58 2.61 -15.78
CA LEU A 374 -22.54 2.28 -14.35
C LEU A 374 -23.15 3.39 -13.49
N PHE A 375 -22.80 4.64 -13.77
CA PHE A 375 -23.29 5.81 -13.03
C PHE A 375 -24.53 6.46 -13.64
N ARG A 376 -25.18 5.81 -14.61
CA ARG A 376 -26.45 6.31 -15.16
C ARG A 376 -27.50 6.39 -14.05
N GLY A 377 -27.96 7.60 -13.75
CA GLY A 377 -28.92 7.87 -12.67
C GLY A 377 -28.30 8.01 -11.27
N ILE A 378 -26.98 7.91 -11.14
CA ILE A 378 -26.25 8.23 -9.91
C ILE A 378 -25.64 9.60 -10.12
N ASP A 379 -26.08 10.60 -9.36
CA ASP A 379 -25.35 11.87 -9.31
C ASP A 379 -24.11 11.71 -8.42
N PRO A 380 -22.89 11.66 -8.97
CA PRO A 380 -21.68 11.56 -8.17
C PRO A 380 -21.52 12.79 -7.24
N ARG A 381 -22.08 13.95 -7.59
CA ARG A 381 -22.02 15.13 -6.70
C ARG A 381 -22.73 14.88 -5.38
N SER A 382 -23.92 14.27 -5.41
CA SER A 382 -24.67 13.91 -4.19
C SER A 382 -23.85 13.05 -3.21
N TYR A 383 -22.96 12.20 -3.72
CA TYR A 383 -22.14 11.31 -2.90
C TYR A 383 -20.89 11.99 -2.32
N PHE A 384 -20.23 12.85 -3.10
CA PHE A 384 -18.92 13.40 -2.74
C PHE A 384 -18.96 14.84 -2.19
N LEU A 385 -20.03 15.61 -2.42
CA LEU A 385 -20.17 16.99 -1.92
C LEU A 385 -21.06 17.08 -0.67
N ASP A 386 -22.17 16.34 -0.67
CA ASP A 386 -23.17 16.41 0.41
C ASP A 386 -23.12 15.20 1.35
N GLY A 387 -22.44 14.14 0.92
CA GLY A 387 -22.16 12.94 1.73
C GLY A 387 -21.05 13.13 2.76
N PRO A 388 -20.75 12.08 3.56
CA PRO A 388 -19.78 12.12 4.65
C PRO A 388 -18.36 12.57 4.23
N LEU A 389 -17.97 12.30 2.98
CA LEU A 389 -16.70 12.76 2.40
C LEU A 389 -16.65 14.26 2.11
N GLY A 390 -17.77 14.85 1.72
CA GLY A 390 -17.82 16.23 1.26
C GLY A 390 -17.52 17.24 2.37
N ARG A 391 -17.96 16.96 3.60
CA ARG A 391 -17.61 17.78 4.78
C ARG A 391 -16.12 17.69 5.08
N GLY A 392 -15.57 16.49 5.23
CA GLY A 392 -14.15 16.31 5.55
C GLY A 392 -13.19 16.85 4.47
N ILE A 393 -13.57 16.76 3.18
CA ILE A 393 -12.75 17.29 2.09
C ILE A 393 -12.88 18.81 1.99
N LYS A 394 -14.07 19.39 2.20
CA LYS A 394 -14.22 20.86 2.27
C LYS A 394 -13.40 21.39 3.43
N ASP A 395 -13.47 20.77 4.61
CA ASP A 395 -12.69 21.16 5.78
C ASP A 395 -11.18 21.08 5.48
N ARG A 396 -10.71 20.02 4.80
CA ARG A 396 -9.30 19.85 4.44
C ARG A 396 -8.83 20.78 3.31
N ALA A 397 -9.70 21.10 2.35
CA ALA A 397 -9.41 22.06 1.28
C ALA A 397 -9.41 23.50 1.82
N GLN A 398 -10.29 23.81 2.77
CA GLN A 398 -10.32 25.06 3.50
C GLN A 398 -9.04 25.19 4.35
N GLU A 399 -8.67 24.14 5.10
CA GLU A 399 -7.41 24.09 5.87
C GLU A 399 -6.16 24.26 4.99
N MET A 400 -6.17 23.73 3.76
CA MET A 400 -5.09 23.96 2.79
C MET A 400 -5.05 25.39 2.24
N LYS A 401 -6.20 26.07 2.13
CA LYS A 401 -6.29 27.47 1.70
C LYS A 401 -5.95 28.45 2.83
N ASP A 402 -6.34 28.12 4.05
CA ASP A 402 -6.14 28.95 5.24
C ASP A 402 -4.75 28.75 5.87
N ARG A 403 -3.97 27.77 5.39
CA ARG A 403 -2.55 27.67 5.73
C ARG A 403 -1.81 28.87 5.14
N PRO A 404 -1.25 29.77 5.98
CA PRO A 404 -0.42 30.86 5.48
C PRO A 404 0.75 30.26 4.71
N LEU A 405 1.04 30.79 3.52
CA LEU A 405 2.19 30.46 2.67
C LEU A 405 3.56 30.83 3.31
N ASN A 406 3.65 30.84 4.64
CA ASN A 406 4.87 31.12 5.37
C ASN A 406 5.69 29.84 5.49
N GLY A 407 6.66 29.71 4.57
CA GLY A 407 7.95 29.05 4.74
C GLY A 407 7.95 27.69 5.44
N VAL A 408 8.24 26.64 4.66
CA VAL A 408 8.74 25.36 5.17
C VAL A 408 9.99 25.62 6.03
N ARG A 409 9.83 25.75 7.35
CA ARG A 409 10.95 25.71 8.30
C ARG A 409 11.46 24.27 8.31
N GLY A 410 12.67 24.08 7.79
CA GLY A 410 13.36 22.79 7.80
C GLY A 410 13.55 22.23 9.22
N PRO A 411 13.78 20.90 9.35
CA PRO A 411 14.02 20.27 10.63
C PRO A 411 15.46 20.54 11.06
N GLY A 412 15.67 21.65 11.78
CA GLY A 412 16.97 22.03 12.32
C GLY A 412 16.88 22.44 13.78
N ASN A 413 17.65 21.74 14.63
CA ASN A 413 18.09 22.12 15.97
C ASN A 413 17.02 22.41 17.04
N ARG A 414 16.64 21.37 17.77
CA ARG A 414 16.32 21.51 19.21
C ARG A 414 17.57 21.16 20.02
N GLY A 415 18.41 22.16 20.27
CA GLY A 415 19.35 22.14 21.39
C GLY A 415 18.63 22.48 22.70
N PRO A 416 19.16 22.06 23.86
CA PRO A 416 18.51 22.26 25.15
C PRO A 416 18.84 23.67 25.68
N GLY A 417 17.81 24.50 25.86
CA GLY A 417 17.94 25.86 26.36
C GLY A 417 16.93 26.13 27.47
N LEU A 418 17.43 26.08 28.70
CA LEU A 418 16.82 26.60 29.93
C LEU A 418 16.44 28.08 29.79
N GLY A 419 15.36 28.48 30.47
CA GLY A 419 15.25 29.85 30.99
C GLY A 419 13.96 30.61 30.66
N ASN A 420 13.25 30.98 31.72
CA ASN A 420 12.37 32.14 31.86
C ASN A 420 11.02 32.16 31.12
N ARG A 421 9.99 31.64 31.79
CA ARG A 421 8.66 32.28 31.77
C ARG A 421 8.39 32.90 33.14
N LEU A 422 8.55 34.22 33.18
CA LEU A 422 8.14 35.08 34.29
C LEU A 422 6.63 35.33 34.24
N ASN A 423 6.09 35.40 35.45
CA ASN A 423 4.74 35.71 35.86
C ASN A 423 4.11 36.92 35.13
N ARG A 424 2.81 36.82 34.87
CA ARG A 424 1.94 37.99 34.77
C ARG A 424 0.61 37.71 35.45
N ASP A 425 0.63 37.86 36.78
CA ASP A 425 -0.54 38.22 37.57
C ASP A 425 -0.78 39.73 37.44
N ARG A 426 -2.02 40.14 37.17
CA ARG A 426 -2.54 41.43 37.63
C ARG A 426 -4.07 41.35 37.77
N ARG A 427 -4.53 41.37 39.02
CA ARG A 427 -5.91 41.56 39.44
C ARG A 427 -6.23 43.06 39.58
N GLN A 428 -7.49 43.38 39.25
CA GLN A 428 -8.46 44.30 39.88
C GLN A 428 -8.10 45.78 40.14
N GLU A 429 -8.92 46.69 39.59
CA GLU A 429 -9.95 47.52 40.28
C GLU A 429 -10.70 48.35 39.20
N GLU A 430 -12.02 48.15 39.04
CA GLU A 430 -13.15 49.02 39.48
C GLU A 430 -13.36 50.32 38.67
N GLY A 431 -14.59 50.51 38.16
CA GLY A 431 -15.08 51.83 37.72
C GLY A 431 -16.07 51.84 36.53
N VAL A 432 -17.37 51.80 36.84
CA VAL A 432 -18.52 52.50 36.21
C VAL A 432 -18.74 52.43 34.67
N PRO A 433 -19.91 51.96 34.17
CA PRO A 433 -20.27 52.04 32.75
C PRO A 433 -20.98 53.37 32.41
N PRO A 434 -20.64 54.06 31.30
CA PRO A 434 -21.44 55.17 30.80
C PRO A 434 -22.57 54.70 29.88
N GLY A 435 -23.64 55.48 29.89
CA GLY A 435 -24.96 55.18 29.34
C GLY A 435 -25.02 54.90 27.84
N GLY A 436 -25.96 54.03 27.48
CA GLY A 436 -26.38 53.82 26.10
C GLY A 436 -27.18 55.03 25.58
N PRO A 437 -27.09 55.34 24.28
CA PRO A 437 -27.88 56.40 23.68
C PRO A 437 -29.33 55.94 23.45
N GLY A 438 -30.25 56.85 23.77
CA GLY A 438 -31.70 56.67 23.78
C GLY A 438 -32.37 56.49 22.41
N PRO A 439 -33.71 56.38 22.41
CA PRO A 439 -34.50 55.93 21.27
C PRO A 439 -34.68 57.02 20.20
N ARG A 440 -34.85 56.57 18.95
CA ARG A 440 -35.19 57.41 17.79
C ARG A 440 -36.65 57.87 17.86
N PRO A 441 -36.97 59.10 17.41
CA PRO A 441 -38.34 59.58 17.31
C PRO A 441 -39.06 58.98 16.10
N GLU A 442 -40.29 58.53 16.33
CA GLU A 442 -41.27 58.22 15.28
C GLU A 442 -41.73 59.52 14.60
N LYS A 443 -41.82 59.48 13.27
CA LYS A 443 -42.47 60.51 12.46
C LYS A 443 -43.98 60.25 12.43
N PRO A 444 -44.81 61.30 12.40
CA PRO A 444 -46.24 61.16 12.17
C PRO A 444 -46.49 61.05 10.67
N ASP A 445 -47.41 60.19 10.25
CA ASP A 445 -48.13 60.35 8.99
C ASP A 445 -49.62 60.08 9.22
N ALA A 446 -50.40 60.90 8.52
CA ALA A 446 -51.85 60.96 8.48
C ALA A 446 -52.48 59.83 7.66
#